data_AF-A0A929EK24-F1
#
_entry.id   AF-A0A929EK24-F1
#
_cell.length_a   1.000
_cell.length_b   1.000
_cell.length_c   1.000
_cell.angle_alpha   90.00
_cell.angle_beta   90.00
_cell.angle_gamma   90.00
#
_symmetry.space_group_name_H-M   'P 1'
#
loop_
_entity.id
_entity.type
_entity.pdbx_description
1 polymer ?
#
loop_
_entity_poly.entity_id
_entity_poly.type
_entity_poly.pdbx_seq_one_letter_code
_entity_poly.pdbx_strand_id
1 'polypeptide(L)'
;NLSFVEDPTRILRAVRFSKRFGFKISKQTLTHIRNTIKLDIFKDVSGARLALELKSILEEDIVIEALVELDELGVLEQLDPTIVLNDEMLSLFTRARETLSWYRLLYTDEKVEVWLVLFLALTDQLKEAAFKRLVKRLSIAGKKISAVVEGRGGGLRALRKISSNPDMKSSELYHLLKPLEIEVILYLLEKSDDEEIRRHFSDYITRMVNIKCSLSGAALKRLGVKEGPGIGKVLGQLLDMRLNGVVSTKAEEIALVKEYLKKKR
;
A
#
# COMPACT_ATOMS: atom_id res chain seq x y z
N ASN A 1 -2.30 -36.86 17.78
CA ASN A 1 -1.80 -36.51 16.44
C ASN A 1 -0.86 -35.32 16.61
N LEU A 2 0.45 -35.47 16.35
CA LEU A 2 1.49 -34.44 16.55
C LEU A 2 1.65 -33.49 15.34
N SER A 3 0.79 -33.63 14.33
CA SER A 3 0.88 -32.92 13.05
C SER A 3 1.09 -31.40 13.15
N PHE A 4 0.44 -30.71 14.09
CA PHE A 4 0.62 -29.25 14.28
C PHE A 4 1.87 -28.88 15.07
N VAL A 5 2.39 -29.79 15.89
CA VAL A 5 3.65 -29.61 16.61
C VAL A 5 4.83 -29.75 15.66
N GLU A 6 4.75 -30.71 14.73
CA GLU A 6 5.74 -30.88 13.68
C GLU A 6 5.76 -29.72 12.68
N ASP A 7 4.58 -29.14 12.41
CA ASP A 7 4.45 -28.06 11.43
C ASP A 7 3.30 -27.09 11.77
N PRO A 8 3.57 -26.03 12.55
CA PRO A 8 2.54 -25.09 13.01
C PRO A 8 1.89 -24.30 11.88
N THR A 9 2.53 -24.17 10.71
CA THR A 9 1.92 -23.51 9.54
C THR A 9 0.70 -24.27 9.01
N ARG A 10 0.53 -25.56 9.37
CA ARG A 10 -0.68 -26.33 9.07
C ARG A 10 -1.94 -25.75 9.71
N ILE A 11 -1.81 -24.94 10.77
CA ILE A 11 -2.94 -24.23 11.39
C ILE A 11 -3.53 -23.22 10.40
N LEU A 12 -2.67 -22.38 9.79
CA LEU A 12 -3.09 -21.40 8.78
C LEU A 12 -3.74 -22.10 7.58
N ARG A 13 -3.15 -23.21 7.12
CA ARG A 13 -3.72 -24.02 6.03
C ARG A 13 -5.09 -24.58 6.39
N ALA A 14 -5.24 -25.13 7.59
CA ALA A 14 -6.50 -25.71 8.06
C ALA A 14 -7.61 -24.66 8.08
N VAL A 15 -7.35 -23.47 8.60
CA VAL A 15 -8.31 -22.36 8.60
C VAL A 15 -8.63 -21.92 7.17
N ARG A 16 -7.61 -21.71 6.33
CA ARG A 16 -7.80 -21.34 4.92
C ARG A 16 -8.71 -22.33 4.19
N PHE A 17 -8.44 -23.63 4.29
CA PHE A 17 -9.24 -24.65 3.62
C PHE A 17 -10.63 -24.84 4.24
N SER A 18 -10.74 -24.70 5.56
CA SER A 18 -12.02 -24.68 6.28
C SER A 18 -12.94 -23.61 5.68
N LYS A 19 -12.46 -22.36 5.57
CA LYS A 19 -13.23 -21.25 5.00
C LYS A 19 -13.46 -21.41 3.49
N ARG A 20 -12.42 -21.70 2.72
CA ARG A 20 -12.49 -21.79 1.25
C ARG A 20 -13.46 -22.86 0.76
N PHE A 21 -13.51 -24.01 1.43
CA PHE A 21 -14.34 -25.15 1.01
C PHE A 21 -15.59 -25.34 1.87
N GLY A 22 -15.83 -24.48 2.86
CA GLY A 22 -16.98 -24.58 3.77
C GLY A 22 -16.94 -25.80 4.70
N PHE A 23 -15.75 -26.36 4.96
CA PHE A 23 -15.60 -27.47 5.88
C PHE A 23 -15.60 -27.01 7.34
N LYS A 24 -15.94 -27.91 8.26
CA LYS A 24 -15.81 -27.67 9.70
C LYS A 24 -14.60 -28.42 10.25
N ILE A 25 -13.70 -27.71 10.93
CA ILE A 25 -12.60 -28.33 11.65
C ILE A 25 -13.19 -29.16 12.81
N SER A 26 -12.80 -30.43 12.92
CA SER A 26 -13.32 -31.31 13.96
C SER A 26 -12.95 -30.80 15.36
N LYS A 27 -13.79 -31.08 16.36
CA LYS A 27 -13.56 -30.65 17.75
C LYS A 27 -12.18 -31.09 18.27
N GLN A 28 -11.79 -32.33 17.96
CA GLN A 28 -10.49 -32.87 18.35
C GLN A 28 -9.32 -32.10 17.70
N THR A 29 -9.43 -31.78 16.42
CA THR A 29 -8.42 -30.99 15.70
C THR A 29 -8.32 -29.58 16.29
N LEU A 30 -9.43 -28.92 16.61
CA LEU A 30 -9.43 -27.61 17.28
C LEU A 30 -8.74 -27.66 18.65
N THR A 31 -8.97 -28.71 19.44
CA THR A 31 -8.26 -28.91 20.71
C THR A 31 -6.75 -29.03 20.50
N HIS A 32 -6.32 -29.77 19.47
CA HIS A 32 -4.90 -29.87 19.14
C HIS A 32 -4.30 -28.54 18.70
N ILE A 33 -5.02 -27.76 17.87
CA ILE A 33 -4.59 -26.42 17.46
C ILE A 33 -4.39 -25.51 18.68
N ARG A 34 -5.39 -25.41 19.55
CA ARG A 34 -5.32 -24.56 20.76
C ARG A 34 -4.18 -24.97 21.69
N ASN A 35 -3.97 -26.27 21.88
CA ASN A 35 -2.85 -26.75 22.68
C ASN A 35 -1.50 -26.39 22.04
N THR A 36 -1.40 -26.46 20.72
CA THR A 36 -0.19 -26.11 19.97
C THR A 36 0.15 -24.63 20.11
N ILE A 37 -0.85 -23.75 20.03
CA ILE A 37 -0.68 -22.30 20.18
C ILE A 37 -0.18 -21.94 21.60
N LYS A 38 -0.68 -22.64 22.63
CA LYS A 38 -0.20 -22.47 24.01
C LYS A 38 1.25 -22.88 24.24
N LEU A 39 1.84 -23.69 23.36
CA LEU A 39 3.23 -24.12 23.46
C LEU A 39 4.21 -23.10 22.85
N ASP A 40 3.73 -22.00 22.26
CA ASP A 40 4.56 -20.89 21.72
C ASP A 40 5.58 -21.33 20.64
N ILE A 41 5.32 -22.48 20.02
CA ILE A 41 6.22 -23.09 19.01
C ILE A 41 6.23 -22.34 17.68
N PHE A 42 5.34 -21.36 17.49
CA PHE A 42 5.38 -20.44 16.34
C PHE A 42 6.70 -19.65 16.28
N LYS A 43 7.41 -19.53 17.42
CA LYS A 43 8.73 -18.91 17.50
C LYS A 43 9.83 -19.70 16.77
N ASP A 44 9.65 -21.00 16.58
CA ASP A 44 10.64 -21.87 15.94
C ASP A 44 10.32 -22.14 14.46
N VAL A 45 9.15 -21.71 13.99
CA VAL A 45 8.76 -21.84 12.60
C VAL A 45 9.58 -20.91 11.71
N SER A 46 10.03 -21.45 10.57
CA SER A 46 10.63 -20.65 9.51
C SER A 46 9.70 -19.51 9.10
N GLY A 47 10.18 -18.28 9.24
CA GLY A 47 9.43 -17.07 8.87
C GLY A 47 8.94 -17.08 7.44
N ALA A 48 9.76 -17.56 6.49
CA ALA A 48 9.38 -17.64 5.08
C ALA A 48 8.19 -18.59 4.85
N ARG A 49 8.12 -19.71 5.57
CA ARG A 49 6.99 -20.64 5.48
C ARG A 49 5.71 -20.02 6.03
N LEU A 50 5.83 -19.31 7.16
CA LEU A 50 4.71 -18.57 7.73
C LEU A 50 4.22 -17.45 6.79
N ALA A 51 5.14 -16.71 6.18
CA ALA A 51 4.84 -15.66 5.22
C ALA A 51 4.09 -16.21 3.98
N LEU A 52 4.47 -17.39 3.48
CA LEU A 52 3.79 -18.02 2.35
C LEU A 52 2.33 -18.37 2.66
N GLU A 53 2.07 -18.93 3.85
CA GLU A 53 0.70 -19.25 4.26
C GLU A 53 -0.10 -18.00 4.59
N LEU A 54 0.51 -16.98 5.19
CA LEU A 54 -0.15 -15.69 5.43
C LEU A 54 -0.51 -15.00 4.12
N LYS A 55 0.44 -14.91 3.17
CA LYS A 55 0.19 -14.39 1.82
C LYS A 55 -0.96 -15.13 1.17
N SER A 56 -0.93 -16.46 1.22
CA SER A 56 -1.99 -17.30 0.66
C SER A 56 -3.37 -17.00 1.25
N ILE A 57 -3.48 -16.66 2.54
CA ILE A 57 -4.76 -16.28 3.16
C ILE A 57 -5.19 -14.89 2.72
N LEU A 58 -4.26 -13.93 2.68
CA LEU A 58 -4.53 -12.56 2.26
C LEU A 58 -4.97 -12.46 0.79
N GLU A 59 -4.67 -13.47 -0.04
CA GLU A 59 -5.10 -13.51 -1.44
C GLU A 59 -6.47 -14.18 -1.67
N GLU A 60 -7.09 -14.75 -0.62
CA GLU A 60 -8.39 -15.42 -0.73
C GLU A 60 -9.55 -14.43 -0.59
N ASP A 61 -10.68 -14.70 -1.26
CA ASP A 61 -11.88 -13.88 -1.13
C ASP A 61 -12.52 -13.97 0.28
N ILE A 62 -12.22 -15.05 1.00
CA ILE A 62 -12.67 -15.33 2.38
C ILE A 62 -11.71 -14.80 3.46
N VAL A 63 -10.85 -13.84 3.11
CA VAL A 63 -9.77 -13.34 3.99
C VAL A 63 -10.30 -12.87 5.34
N ILE A 64 -11.45 -12.17 5.37
CA ILE A 64 -12.01 -11.64 6.61
C ILE A 64 -12.43 -12.79 7.54
N GLU A 65 -13.16 -13.78 7.01
CA GLU A 65 -13.61 -14.94 7.76
C GLU A 65 -12.45 -15.81 8.25
N ALA A 66 -11.38 -15.92 7.45
CA ALA A 66 -10.16 -16.59 7.85
C ALA A 66 -9.44 -15.85 8.98
N LEU A 67 -9.33 -14.52 8.89
CA LEU A 67 -8.70 -13.72 9.95
C LEU A 67 -9.48 -13.79 11.26
N VAL A 68 -10.82 -13.79 11.23
CA VAL A 68 -11.66 -13.99 12.42
C VAL A 68 -11.35 -15.33 13.08
N GLU A 69 -11.33 -16.43 12.33
CA GLU A 69 -11.02 -17.75 12.92
C GLU A 69 -9.56 -17.83 13.39
N LEU A 70 -8.61 -17.18 12.73
CA LEU A 70 -7.22 -17.12 13.18
C LEU A 70 -7.05 -16.32 14.47
N ASP A 71 -7.78 -15.22 14.63
CA ASP A 71 -7.80 -14.41 15.85
C ASP A 71 -8.42 -15.18 17.01
N GLU A 72 -9.57 -15.84 16.82
CA GLU A 72 -10.22 -16.71 17.81
C GLU A 72 -9.34 -17.87 18.28
N LEU A 73 -8.45 -18.36 17.41
CA LEU A 73 -7.49 -19.40 17.73
C LEU A 73 -6.26 -18.84 18.47
N GLY A 74 -6.02 -17.52 18.43
CA GLY A 74 -4.85 -16.86 19.00
C GLY A 74 -3.62 -16.85 18.07
N VAL A 75 -3.81 -17.07 16.76
CA VAL A 75 -2.70 -17.12 15.80
C VAL A 75 -2.16 -15.71 15.49
N LEU A 76 -3.00 -14.68 15.45
CA LEU A 76 -2.56 -13.32 15.15
C LEU A 76 -1.61 -12.78 16.23
N GLU A 77 -1.89 -13.08 17.50
CA GLU A 77 -1.02 -12.73 18.64
C GLU A 77 0.40 -13.33 18.51
N GLN A 78 0.52 -14.50 17.88
CA GLN A 78 1.80 -15.16 17.62
C GLN A 78 2.65 -14.42 16.55
N LEU A 79 2.01 -13.61 15.70
CA LEU A 79 2.71 -12.76 14.73
C LEU A 79 3.30 -11.53 15.44
N ASP A 80 2.43 -10.79 16.12
CA ASP A 80 2.78 -9.70 17.04
C ASP A 80 1.56 -9.45 17.95
N PRO A 81 1.73 -9.30 19.27
CA PRO A 81 0.61 -9.13 20.21
C PRO A 81 -0.17 -7.82 20.02
N THR A 82 0.36 -6.88 19.24
CA THR A 82 -0.34 -5.63 18.89
C THR A 82 -1.35 -5.85 17.74
N ILE A 83 -1.29 -6.98 17.03
CA ILE A 83 -2.23 -7.29 15.95
C ILE A 83 -3.49 -7.88 16.58
N VAL A 84 -4.49 -7.03 16.76
CA VAL A 84 -5.81 -7.41 17.31
C VAL A 84 -6.87 -7.17 16.24
N LEU A 85 -7.68 -8.19 15.95
CA LEU A 85 -8.78 -8.05 15.00
C LEU A 85 -9.96 -7.31 15.66
N ASN A 86 -10.00 -5.99 15.45
CA ASN A 86 -11.09 -5.13 15.92
C ASN A 86 -11.94 -4.61 14.75
N ASP A 87 -13.04 -3.94 15.07
CA ASP A 87 -13.98 -3.40 14.06
C ASP A 87 -13.30 -2.44 13.07
N GLU A 88 -12.31 -1.67 13.53
CA GLU A 88 -11.55 -0.77 12.67
C GLU A 88 -10.70 -1.55 11.65
N MET A 89 -10.02 -2.62 12.08
CA MET A 89 -9.27 -3.48 11.18
C MET A 89 -10.20 -4.18 10.19
N LEU A 90 -11.35 -4.70 10.63
CA LEU A 90 -12.35 -5.32 9.75
C LEU A 90 -12.88 -4.34 8.71
N SER A 91 -13.16 -3.10 9.13
CA SER A 91 -13.59 -2.02 8.24
C SER A 91 -12.50 -1.68 7.23
N LEU A 92 -11.24 -1.56 7.67
CA LEU A 92 -10.09 -1.33 6.81
C LEU A 92 -9.90 -2.44 5.77
N PHE A 93 -10.07 -3.71 6.14
CA PHE A 93 -10.02 -4.83 5.21
C PHE A 93 -11.14 -4.79 4.17
N THR A 94 -12.36 -4.44 4.60
CA THR A 94 -13.52 -4.30 3.71
C THR A 94 -13.28 -3.22 2.68
N ARG A 95 -12.91 -2.01 3.14
CA ARG A 95 -12.54 -0.86 2.31
C ARG A 95 -11.40 -1.21 1.33
N ALA A 96 -10.34 -1.89 1.81
CA ALA A 96 -9.24 -2.34 0.95
C ALA A 96 -9.66 -3.29 -0.17
N ARG A 97 -10.59 -4.21 0.09
CA ARG A 97 -11.11 -5.09 -0.97
C ARG A 97 -11.93 -4.33 -2.02
N GLU A 98 -12.74 -3.37 -1.60
CA GLU A 98 -13.51 -2.51 -2.50
C GLU A 98 -12.58 -1.69 -3.39
N THR A 99 -11.57 -1.05 -2.79
CA THR A 99 -10.57 -0.27 -3.54
C THR A 99 -9.72 -1.11 -4.47
N LEU A 100 -9.30 -2.31 -4.05
CA LEU A 100 -8.57 -3.23 -4.94
C LEU A 100 -9.44 -3.65 -6.13
N SER A 101 -10.74 -3.84 -5.91
CA SER A 101 -11.70 -4.15 -6.97
C SER A 101 -11.88 -2.96 -7.92
N TRP A 102 -12.07 -1.76 -7.37
CA TRP A 102 -12.11 -0.51 -8.14
C TRP A 102 -10.84 -0.30 -8.97
N TYR A 103 -9.66 -0.46 -8.37
CA TYR A 103 -8.38 -0.29 -9.07
C TYR A 103 -8.22 -1.28 -10.22
N ARG A 104 -8.63 -2.55 -10.05
CA ARG A 104 -8.64 -3.54 -11.14
C ARG A 104 -9.52 -3.12 -12.32
N LEU A 105 -10.63 -2.43 -12.05
CA LEU A 105 -11.56 -1.92 -13.08
C LEU A 105 -11.03 -0.68 -13.83
N LEU A 106 -9.91 -0.09 -13.38
CA LEU A 106 -9.25 0.99 -14.11
C LEU A 106 -8.43 0.49 -15.31
N TYR A 107 -8.21 -0.83 -15.42
CA TYR A 107 -7.42 -1.46 -16.49
C TYR A 107 -6.03 -0.83 -16.67
N THR A 108 -5.37 -0.49 -15.55
CA THR A 108 -4.01 0.05 -15.56
C THR A 108 -2.99 -1.03 -15.90
N ASP A 109 -1.89 -0.64 -16.56
CA ASP A 109 -0.78 -1.56 -16.86
C ASP A 109 0.02 -1.95 -15.59
N GLU A 110 -0.14 -1.20 -14.51
CA GLU A 110 0.61 -1.39 -13.26
C GLU A 110 0.00 -2.52 -12.41
N LYS A 111 0.73 -3.63 -12.31
CA LYS A 111 0.32 -4.79 -11.51
C LYS A 111 0.44 -4.52 -10.01
N VAL A 112 -0.69 -4.59 -9.31
CA VAL A 112 -0.78 -4.53 -7.85
C VAL A 112 -0.63 -5.91 -7.22
N GLU A 113 0.20 -6.01 -6.19
CA GLU A 113 0.32 -7.18 -5.32
C GLU A 113 -0.70 -7.07 -4.19
N VAL A 114 -1.91 -7.63 -4.39
CA VAL A 114 -3.06 -7.56 -3.47
C VAL A 114 -2.69 -7.88 -2.02
N TRP A 115 -1.93 -8.95 -1.82
CA TRP A 115 -1.52 -9.39 -0.49
C TRP A 115 -0.69 -8.34 0.27
N LEU A 116 0.05 -7.47 -0.43
CA LEU A 116 0.83 -6.40 0.22
C LEU A 116 -0.07 -5.30 0.77
N VAL A 117 -1.12 -4.91 0.03
CA VAL A 117 -2.11 -3.93 0.52
C VAL A 117 -2.79 -4.46 1.77
N LEU A 118 -3.20 -5.73 1.74
CA LEU A 118 -3.87 -6.37 2.88
C LEU A 118 -2.89 -6.68 4.03
N PHE A 119 -1.61 -6.90 3.75
CA PHE A 119 -0.58 -7.02 4.78
C PHE A 119 -0.33 -5.68 5.49
N LEU A 120 -0.35 -4.56 4.76
CA LEU A 120 -0.29 -3.22 5.37
C LEU A 120 -1.51 -2.97 6.26
N ALA A 121 -2.71 -3.42 5.85
CA ALA A 121 -3.92 -3.34 6.65
C ALA A 121 -3.84 -4.22 7.92
N LEU A 122 -3.39 -5.48 7.80
CA LEU A 122 -3.19 -6.39 8.94
C LEU A 122 -2.22 -5.82 9.97
N THR A 123 -1.20 -5.09 9.50
CA THR A 123 -0.14 -4.54 10.35
C THR A 123 -0.33 -3.05 10.66
N ASP A 124 -1.54 -2.51 10.47
CA ASP A 124 -1.83 -1.09 10.63
C ASP A 124 -1.50 -0.57 12.04
N GLN A 125 -1.84 -1.36 13.05
CA GLN A 125 -1.62 -1.05 14.46
C GLN A 125 -0.13 -1.04 14.86
N LEU A 126 0.75 -1.63 14.02
CA LEU A 126 2.17 -1.69 14.32
C LEU A 126 2.86 -0.34 14.08
N LYS A 127 3.57 0.11 15.12
CA LYS A 127 4.57 1.17 14.98
C LYS A 127 5.72 0.69 14.09
N GLU A 128 6.39 1.65 13.46
CA GLU A 128 7.46 1.41 12.47
C GLU A 128 8.50 0.36 12.91
N ALA A 129 8.97 0.44 14.16
CA ALA A 129 9.95 -0.50 14.69
C ALA A 129 9.41 -1.93 14.81
N ALA A 130 8.16 -2.09 15.26
CA ALA A 130 7.51 -3.41 15.36
C ALA A 130 7.23 -3.99 13.97
N PHE A 131 6.71 -3.17 13.06
CA PHE A 131 6.47 -3.54 11.66
C PHE A 131 7.75 -4.08 10.99
N LYS A 132 8.87 -3.35 11.10
CA LYS A 132 10.16 -3.80 10.52
C LYS A 132 10.69 -5.08 11.15
N ARG A 133 10.49 -5.28 12.47
CA ARG A 133 10.84 -6.54 13.14
C ARG A 133 10.00 -7.70 12.60
N LEU A 134 8.69 -7.51 12.41
CA LEU A 134 7.80 -8.52 11.86
C LEU A 134 8.17 -8.87 10.40
N VAL A 135 8.42 -7.88 9.56
CA VAL A 135 8.87 -8.12 8.16
C VAL A 135 10.16 -8.92 8.15
N LYS A 136 11.14 -8.57 8.99
CA LYS A 136 12.40 -9.32 9.13
C LYS A 136 12.16 -10.75 9.62
N ARG A 137 11.30 -10.93 10.64
CA ARG A 137 10.91 -12.23 11.21
C ARG A 137 10.31 -13.12 10.14
N LEU A 138 9.38 -12.60 9.35
CA LEU A 138 8.71 -13.31 8.25
C LEU A 138 9.64 -13.57 7.05
N SER A 139 10.85 -13.00 7.03
CA SER A 139 11.82 -13.18 5.94
C SER A 139 11.25 -12.86 4.55
N ILE A 140 10.31 -11.91 4.48
CA ILE A 140 9.72 -11.45 3.21
C ILE A 140 10.71 -10.53 2.50
N ALA A 141 11.07 -10.90 1.27
CA ALA A 141 12.12 -10.22 0.51
C ALA A 141 11.73 -10.07 -0.96
N GLY A 142 12.19 -8.99 -1.58
CA GLY A 142 11.97 -8.68 -2.99
C GLY A 142 11.95 -7.17 -3.22
N LYS A 143 12.42 -6.71 -4.39
CA LYS A 143 12.58 -5.27 -4.68
C LYS A 143 11.30 -4.47 -4.40
N LYS A 144 10.16 -4.97 -4.87
CA LYS A 144 8.85 -4.32 -4.66
C LYS A 144 8.41 -4.34 -3.19
N ILE A 145 8.60 -5.47 -2.50
CA ILE A 145 8.29 -5.59 -1.06
C ILE A 145 9.12 -4.60 -0.25
N SER A 146 10.42 -4.49 -0.53
CA SER A 146 11.30 -3.51 0.13
C SER A 146 10.82 -2.08 -0.09
N ALA A 147 10.47 -1.72 -1.33
CA ALA A 147 9.94 -0.39 -1.64
C ALA A 147 8.62 -0.09 -0.89
N VAL A 148 7.70 -1.05 -0.81
CA VAL A 148 6.44 -0.92 -0.04
C VAL A 148 6.71 -0.77 1.46
N VAL A 149 7.58 -1.61 2.02
CA VAL A 149 7.93 -1.60 3.45
C VAL A 149 8.60 -0.29 3.85
N GLU A 150 9.54 0.20 3.04
CA GLU A 150 10.20 1.49 3.26
C GLU A 150 9.26 2.67 3.04
N GLY A 151 8.35 2.55 2.07
CA GLY A 151 7.34 3.54 1.72
C GLY A 151 6.28 3.75 2.79
N ARG A 152 5.90 2.72 3.57
CA ARG A 152 4.82 2.79 4.58
C ARG A 152 4.94 4.00 5.50
N GLY A 153 6.09 4.18 6.14
CA GLY A 153 6.31 5.28 7.08
C GLY A 153 6.25 6.66 6.41
N GLY A 154 6.77 6.78 5.19
CA GLY A 154 6.66 8.00 4.37
C GLY A 154 5.21 8.29 3.98
N GLY A 155 4.48 7.27 3.57
CA GLY A 155 3.07 7.31 3.23
C GLY A 155 2.18 7.78 4.38
N LEU A 156 2.36 7.22 5.58
CA LEU A 156 1.61 7.67 6.77
C LEU A 156 1.89 9.15 7.12
N ARG A 157 3.12 9.63 6.90
CA ARG A 157 3.43 11.06 7.05
C ARG A 157 2.80 11.91 5.95
N ALA A 158 2.75 11.41 4.71
CA ALA A 158 2.07 12.08 3.61
C ALA A 158 0.57 12.22 3.90
N LEU A 159 -0.09 11.14 4.33
CA LEU A 159 -1.50 11.16 4.72
C LEU A 159 -1.77 12.22 5.79
N ARG A 160 -0.97 12.25 6.88
CA ARG A 160 -1.12 13.29 7.91
C ARG A 160 -0.99 14.71 7.36
N LYS A 161 -0.03 14.95 6.45
CA LYS A 161 0.15 16.26 5.81
C LYS A 161 -1.07 16.64 4.96
N ILE A 162 -1.59 15.70 4.18
CA ILE A 162 -2.80 15.88 3.36
C ILE A 162 -3.98 16.20 4.26
N SER A 163 -4.23 15.42 5.31
CA SER A 163 -5.32 15.64 6.26
C SER A 163 -5.22 17.00 6.98
N SER A 164 -4.01 17.48 7.25
CA SER A 164 -3.80 18.75 7.96
C SER A 164 -3.80 19.99 7.04
N ASN A 165 -3.90 19.82 5.73
CA ASN A 165 -3.80 20.93 4.77
C ASN A 165 -4.93 20.86 3.72
N PRO A 166 -6.11 21.42 4.04
CA PRO A 166 -7.26 21.45 3.12
C PRO A 166 -6.97 22.17 1.80
N ASP A 167 -6.06 23.16 1.80
CA ASP A 167 -5.71 23.98 0.65
C ASP A 167 -4.49 23.44 -0.13
N MET A 168 -4.12 22.17 0.09
CA MET A 168 -2.96 21.55 -0.57
C MET A 168 -3.10 21.60 -2.09
N LYS A 169 -2.06 22.07 -2.77
CA LYS A 169 -2.05 22.10 -4.24
C LYS A 169 -1.89 20.69 -4.80
N SER A 170 -2.52 20.42 -5.95
CA SER A 170 -2.39 19.16 -6.68
C SER A 170 -0.94 18.76 -6.97
N SER A 171 -0.08 19.73 -7.28
CA SER A 171 1.37 19.49 -7.44
C SER A 171 2.06 19.02 -6.16
N GLU A 172 1.70 19.57 -5.01
CA GLU A 172 2.26 19.16 -3.72
C GLU A 172 1.82 17.73 -3.37
N LEU A 173 0.53 17.44 -3.55
CA LEU A 173 -0.02 16.09 -3.41
C LEU A 173 0.70 15.09 -4.33
N TYR A 174 0.87 15.44 -5.60
CA TYR A 174 1.57 14.61 -6.58
C TYR A 174 2.99 14.27 -6.13
N HIS A 175 3.77 15.25 -5.67
CA HIS A 175 5.15 15.00 -5.22
C HIS A 175 5.23 14.24 -3.89
N LEU A 176 4.19 14.32 -3.05
CA LEU A 176 4.11 13.50 -1.83
C LEU A 176 3.85 12.02 -2.15
N LEU A 177 3.01 11.74 -3.14
CA LEU A 177 2.58 10.37 -3.47
C LEU A 177 3.48 9.69 -4.52
N LYS A 178 4.07 10.44 -5.46
CA LYS A 178 4.94 9.91 -6.53
C LYS A 178 6.07 8.96 -6.08
N PRO A 179 6.75 9.17 -4.94
CA PRO A 179 7.80 8.26 -4.51
C PRO A 179 7.30 6.93 -3.95
N LEU A 180 5.99 6.78 -3.73
CA LEU A 180 5.39 5.62 -3.10
C LEU A 180 4.95 4.61 -4.16
N GLU A 181 5.10 3.32 -3.84
CA GLU A 181 4.51 2.24 -4.62
C GLU A 181 2.98 2.29 -4.51
N ILE A 182 2.29 1.87 -5.56
CA ILE A 182 0.82 1.87 -5.63
C ILE A 182 0.18 1.13 -4.46
N GLU A 183 0.78 0.05 -3.94
CA GLU A 183 0.25 -0.68 -2.78
C GLU A 183 0.16 0.20 -1.53
N VAL A 184 1.15 1.07 -1.32
CA VAL A 184 1.15 2.02 -0.20
C VAL A 184 0.04 3.03 -0.43
N ILE A 185 -0.11 3.56 -1.65
CA ILE A 185 -1.12 4.56 -2.00
C ILE A 185 -2.53 4.00 -1.79
N LEU A 186 -2.80 2.78 -2.28
CA LEU A 186 -4.09 2.11 -2.08
C LEU A 186 -4.36 1.83 -0.59
N TYR A 187 -3.37 1.40 0.18
CA TYR A 187 -3.52 1.25 1.63
C TYR A 187 -3.87 2.58 2.32
N LEU A 188 -3.22 3.68 1.95
CA LEU A 188 -3.48 5.00 2.54
C LEU A 188 -4.87 5.54 2.20
N LEU A 189 -5.37 5.27 0.98
CA LEU A 189 -6.72 5.63 0.56
C LEU A 189 -7.76 5.05 1.53
N GLU A 190 -7.56 3.82 2.04
CA GLU A 190 -8.51 3.16 2.94
C GLU A 190 -8.39 3.57 4.41
N LYS A 191 -7.33 4.29 4.77
CA LYS A 191 -7.12 4.76 6.14
C LYS A 191 -7.93 5.99 6.50
N SER A 192 -8.59 6.60 5.52
CA SER A 192 -9.37 7.81 5.73
C SER A 192 -10.80 7.60 5.28
N ASP A 193 -11.74 7.89 6.17
CA ASP A 193 -13.17 7.96 5.84
C ASP A 193 -13.57 9.35 5.31
N ASP A 194 -12.62 10.29 5.22
CA ASP A 194 -12.86 11.63 4.67
C ASP A 194 -12.95 11.58 3.15
N GLU A 195 -14.11 11.94 2.60
CA GLU A 195 -14.38 11.89 1.16
C GLU A 195 -13.43 12.77 0.34
N GLU A 196 -13.01 13.93 0.87
CA GLU A 196 -12.10 14.84 0.16
C GLU A 196 -10.69 14.25 0.11
N ILE A 197 -10.23 13.63 1.19
CA ILE A 197 -8.97 12.89 1.19
C ILE A 197 -9.05 11.74 0.19
N ARG A 198 -10.12 10.94 0.21
CA ARG A 198 -10.30 9.85 -0.75
C ARG A 198 -10.33 10.34 -2.19
N ARG A 199 -10.97 11.49 -2.45
CA ARG A 199 -10.99 12.16 -3.75
C ARG A 199 -9.59 12.54 -4.21
N HIS A 200 -8.75 13.07 -3.32
CA HIS A 200 -7.35 13.40 -3.64
C HIS A 200 -6.53 12.18 -4.08
N PHE A 201 -6.62 11.06 -3.35
CA PHE A 201 -5.94 9.82 -3.71
C PHE A 201 -6.48 9.24 -5.02
N SER A 202 -7.80 9.23 -5.23
CA SER A 202 -8.43 8.77 -6.47
C SER A 202 -8.02 9.61 -7.69
N ASP A 203 -8.01 10.94 -7.55
CA ASP A 203 -7.57 11.86 -8.61
C ASP A 203 -6.08 11.70 -8.94
N TYR A 204 -5.25 11.43 -7.93
CA TYR A 204 -3.86 11.08 -8.16
C TYR A 204 -3.74 9.83 -9.05
N ILE A 205 -4.41 8.74 -8.67
CA ILE A 205 -4.34 7.42 -9.35
C ILE A 205 -4.90 7.49 -10.77
N THR A 206 -6.02 8.19 -10.98
CA THR A 206 -6.74 8.17 -12.26
C THR A 206 -6.26 9.24 -13.24
N ARG A 207 -5.84 10.40 -12.73
CA ARG A 207 -5.54 11.58 -13.56
C ARG A 207 -4.10 12.05 -13.42
N MET A 208 -3.64 12.37 -12.20
CA MET A 208 -2.37 13.10 -12.03
C MET A 208 -1.15 12.31 -12.52
N VAL A 209 -1.13 10.99 -12.33
CA VAL A 209 -0.04 10.11 -12.82
C VAL A 209 0.16 10.19 -14.34
N ASN A 210 -0.90 10.52 -15.08
CA ASN A 210 -0.90 10.61 -16.54
C ASN A 210 -0.56 12.00 -17.08
N ILE A 211 -0.49 13.03 -16.21
CA ILE A 211 -0.16 14.39 -16.62
C ILE A 211 1.32 14.51 -16.97
N LYS A 212 1.60 14.99 -18.19
CA LYS A 212 2.94 15.23 -18.71
C LYS A 212 3.02 16.62 -19.33
N CYS A 213 4.20 17.24 -19.34
CA CYS A 213 4.44 18.46 -20.10
C CYS A 213 4.24 18.22 -21.60
N SER A 214 3.66 19.19 -22.30
CA SER A 214 3.56 19.17 -23.76
C SER A 214 4.90 19.49 -24.42
N LEU A 215 5.75 20.26 -23.75
CA LEU A 215 7.11 20.56 -24.16
C LEU A 215 8.10 19.48 -23.71
N SER A 216 8.96 19.08 -24.63
CA SER A 216 10.13 18.25 -24.35
C SER A 216 11.35 19.09 -24.00
N GLY A 217 12.37 18.48 -23.39
CA GLY A 217 13.66 19.14 -23.14
C GLY A 217 14.29 19.72 -24.41
N ALA A 218 14.17 19.03 -25.54
CA ALA A 218 14.64 19.53 -26.84
C ALA A 218 13.87 20.77 -27.33
N ALA A 219 12.56 20.85 -27.05
CA ALA A 219 11.77 22.05 -27.33
C ALA A 219 12.22 23.23 -26.45
N LEU A 220 12.49 22.99 -25.16
CA LEU A 220 13.01 24.01 -24.26
C LEU A 220 14.39 24.53 -24.69
N LYS A 221 15.28 23.65 -25.17
CA LYS A 221 16.58 24.04 -25.73
C LYS A 221 16.42 24.99 -26.92
N ARG A 222 15.50 24.67 -27.85
CA ARG A 222 15.17 25.54 -29.01
C ARG A 222 14.58 26.88 -28.59
N LEU A 223 13.88 26.94 -27.45
CA LEU A 223 13.34 28.19 -26.90
C LEU A 223 14.41 29.03 -26.18
N GLY A 224 15.64 28.54 -26.04
CA GLY A 224 16.76 29.27 -25.45
C GLY A 224 17.04 28.93 -23.98
N VAL A 225 16.44 27.86 -23.44
CA VAL A 225 16.82 27.35 -22.11
C VAL A 225 18.20 26.70 -22.20
N LYS A 226 19.15 27.17 -21.37
CA LYS A 226 20.51 26.60 -21.30
C LYS A 226 20.47 25.12 -20.94
N GLU A 227 21.28 24.34 -21.64
CA GLU A 227 21.45 22.91 -21.41
C GLU A 227 21.98 22.61 -20.01
N GLY A 228 21.57 21.49 -19.43
CA GLY A 228 21.90 21.08 -18.07
C GLY A 228 20.73 21.15 -17.08
N PRO A 229 20.98 21.28 -15.77
CA PRO A 229 19.96 21.20 -14.71
C PRO A 229 18.79 22.19 -14.86
N GLY A 230 19.00 23.29 -15.59
CA GLY A 230 17.98 24.29 -15.90
C GLY A 230 16.79 23.73 -16.68
N ILE A 231 16.99 22.77 -17.58
CA ILE A 231 15.91 22.14 -18.35
C ILE A 231 14.99 21.34 -17.42
N GLY A 232 15.58 20.50 -16.55
CA GLY A 232 14.82 19.69 -15.59
C GLY A 232 14.00 20.57 -14.64
N LYS A 233 14.58 21.68 -14.16
CA LYS A 233 13.89 22.65 -13.31
C LYS A 233 12.68 23.27 -14.01
N VAL A 234 12.83 23.68 -15.27
CA VAL A 234 11.72 24.26 -16.05
C VAL A 234 10.63 23.22 -16.33
N LEU A 235 11.00 21.99 -16.70
CA LEU A 235 10.03 20.90 -16.89
C LEU A 235 9.27 20.58 -15.60
N GLY A 236 9.96 20.54 -14.45
CA GLY A 236 9.31 20.36 -13.15
C GLY A 236 8.28 21.46 -12.85
N GLN A 237 8.66 22.73 -13.06
CA GLN A 237 7.74 23.85 -12.86
C GLN A 237 6.54 23.81 -13.82
N LEU A 238 6.77 23.46 -15.10
CA LEU A 238 5.68 23.30 -16.06
C LEU A 238 4.74 22.17 -15.64
N LEU A 239 5.28 21.04 -15.18
CA LEU A 239 4.48 19.93 -14.65
C LEU A 239 3.64 20.38 -13.45
N ASP A 240 4.22 21.11 -12.50
CA ASP A 240 3.49 21.64 -11.34
C ASP A 240 2.34 22.56 -11.75
N MET A 241 2.59 23.45 -12.71
CA MET A 241 1.56 24.35 -13.25
C MET A 241 0.45 23.58 -13.96
N ARG A 242 0.77 22.49 -14.67
CA ARG A 242 -0.25 21.60 -15.27
C ARG A 242 -1.07 20.87 -14.21
N LEU A 243 -0.40 20.30 -13.20
CA LEU A 243 -1.06 19.60 -12.09
C LEU A 243 -2.04 20.51 -11.37
N ASN A 244 -1.66 21.78 -11.17
CA ASN A 244 -2.48 22.82 -10.54
C ASN A 244 -3.54 23.44 -11.48
N GLY A 245 -3.64 22.98 -12.73
CA GLY A 245 -4.62 23.51 -13.71
C GLY A 245 -4.32 24.93 -14.22
N VAL A 246 -3.13 25.47 -13.96
CA VAL A 246 -2.72 26.81 -14.41
C VAL A 246 -2.42 26.84 -15.91
N VAL A 247 -1.92 25.72 -16.46
CA VAL A 247 -1.70 25.56 -17.90
C VAL A 247 -2.15 24.19 -18.37
N SER A 248 -2.70 24.15 -19.58
CA SER A 248 -3.24 22.95 -20.20
C SER A 248 -2.71 22.77 -21.62
N THR A 249 -2.29 23.84 -22.29
CA THR A 249 -1.88 23.80 -23.70
C THR A 249 -0.38 24.02 -23.91
N LYS A 250 0.12 23.53 -25.05
CA LYS A 250 1.50 23.78 -25.48
C LYS A 250 1.79 25.27 -25.68
N ALA A 251 0.80 26.05 -26.13
CA ALA A 251 0.97 27.48 -26.36
C ALA A 251 1.19 28.24 -25.04
N GLU A 252 0.42 27.90 -24.00
CA GLU A 252 0.59 28.45 -22.65
C GLU A 252 1.95 28.07 -22.06
N GLU A 253 2.38 26.81 -22.19
CA GLU A 253 3.72 26.39 -21.74
C GLU A 253 4.83 27.20 -22.44
N ILE A 254 4.72 27.46 -23.75
CA ILE A 254 5.70 28.27 -24.50
C ILE A 254 5.71 29.72 -23.99
N ALA A 255 4.54 30.31 -23.74
CA ALA A 255 4.43 31.68 -23.25
C ALA A 255 5.14 31.83 -21.89
N LEU A 256 4.92 30.90 -20.97
CA LEU A 256 5.56 30.86 -19.66
C LEU A 256 7.08 30.70 -19.75
N VAL A 257 7.57 29.82 -20.62
CA VAL A 257 9.02 29.64 -20.80
C VAL A 257 9.66 30.92 -21.33
N LYS A 258 9.01 31.62 -22.27
CA LYS A 258 9.50 32.91 -22.76
C LYS A 258 9.52 33.97 -21.66
N GLU A 259 8.51 34.03 -20.81
CA GLU A 259 8.47 34.95 -19.65
C GLU A 259 9.58 34.62 -18.64
N TYR A 260 9.78 33.34 -18.33
CA TYR A 260 10.85 32.86 -17.46
C TYR A 260 12.24 33.28 -17.96
N LEU A 261 12.48 33.16 -19.27
CA LEU A 261 13.75 33.57 -19.89
C LEU A 261 13.96 35.08 -19.86
N LYS A 262 12.89 35.89 -19.92
CA LYS A 262 12.96 37.35 -19.78
C LYS A 262 13.34 37.78 -18.36
N LYS A 263 12.82 37.12 -17.32
CA LYS A 263 13.12 37.43 -15.90
C LYS A 263 14.53 37.02 -15.45
N LYS A 264 15.22 36.19 -16.24
CA LYS A 264 16.58 35.69 -15.95
C LYS A 264 17.69 36.43 -16.71
N ARG A 265 17.33 37.36 -17.59
CA ARG A 265 18.23 38.32 -18.22
C ARG A 265 18.39 39.53 -17.30
#